data_AF-A0A816E7B8-F1
#
_entry.id   AF-A0A816E7B8-F1
#
_cell.length_a   1.000
_cell.length_b   1.000
_cell.length_c   1.000
_cell.angle_alpha   90.00
_cell.angle_beta   90.00
_cell.angle_gamma   90.00
#
_symmetry.space_group_name_H-M   'P 1'
#
loop_
_entity.id
_entity.type
_entity.pdbx_description
1 polymer ?
#
loop_
_entity_poly.entity_id
_entity_poly.type
_entity_poly.pdbx_seq_one_letter_code
_entity_poly.pdbx_strand_id
1 'polypeptide(L)'
;MSANQVSNGTVDENNASKISSMNKNIKFLSCALGIGIFLTVTTVALSAATLGTVIKQSKDTPTSKPSLGSTYAESIEISDVMMHLKELQNIATNANGNRAVSTLGFNQTLDYITSYLSTQTDFKVARSYFYLRKFIIGANPVLLTSINGVETNRTFSSNLSAAEFYFIQYTRSTNFNTFVLISPIPNLGCSDGDWSAATPAPAGQVALVKRGDCTFAAKAALASKYNVGALLIYNDGEAPDRFSPIFISLGQSNELPA
;
A
#
# COMPACT_ATOMS: atom_id res chain seq x y z
N MET A 1 -19.60 -24.83 -47.82
CA MET A 1 -19.28 -24.12 -49.07
C MET A 1 -19.50 -22.64 -48.79
N SER A 2 -18.55 -21.72 -48.70
CA SER A 2 -17.09 -21.65 -48.86
C SER A 2 -16.63 -20.58 -47.84
N ALA A 3 -15.69 -20.86 -46.95
CA ALA A 3 -14.24 -20.68 -47.15
C ALA A 3 -13.87 -19.30 -47.69
N ASN A 4 -13.32 -18.45 -46.83
CA ASN A 4 -12.24 -17.55 -47.26
C ASN A 4 -11.18 -17.47 -46.15
N GLN A 5 -9.95 -17.77 -46.56
CA GLN A 5 -8.75 -17.97 -45.76
C GLN A 5 -7.81 -16.78 -45.93
N VAL A 6 -7.14 -16.42 -44.84
CA VAL A 6 -5.70 -16.10 -44.70
C VAL A 6 -5.14 -14.87 -45.42
N SER A 7 -4.54 -13.99 -44.61
CA SER A 7 -3.23 -13.42 -44.92
C SER A 7 -2.49 -13.15 -43.60
N ASN A 8 -1.48 -13.99 -43.34
CA ASN A 8 -0.57 -13.97 -42.22
C ASN A 8 0.61 -13.05 -42.59
N GLY A 9 0.89 -12.02 -41.78
CA GLY A 9 2.01 -11.10 -41.99
C GLY A 9 3.09 -11.33 -40.93
N THR A 10 4.11 -12.10 -41.30
CA THR A 10 5.38 -12.28 -40.59
C THR A 10 6.23 -11.00 -40.70
N VAL A 11 6.80 -10.53 -39.59
CA VAL A 11 7.90 -9.55 -39.60
C VAL A 11 9.15 -10.27 -39.13
N ASP A 12 10.11 -10.32 -40.05
CA ASP A 12 11.39 -11.00 -39.90
C ASP A 12 12.31 -10.36 -38.85
N GLU A 13 13.05 -11.26 -38.20
CA GLU A 13 14.25 -11.01 -37.41
C GLU A 13 15.40 -10.45 -38.25
N ASN A 14 16.37 -9.85 -37.54
CA ASN A 14 17.75 -9.52 -37.92
C ASN A 14 18.03 -8.07 -38.33
N ASN A 15 18.48 -7.27 -37.36
CA ASN A 15 19.76 -6.59 -37.54
C ASN A 15 20.48 -6.33 -36.21
N ALA A 16 21.69 -6.88 -36.10
CA ALA A 16 22.61 -6.74 -34.98
C ALA A 16 23.77 -5.81 -35.38
N SER A 17 24.12 -4.83 -34.54
CA SER A 17 25.51 -4.38 -34.32
C SER A 17 25.52 -3.40 -33.14
N LYS A 18 26.17 -3.73 -32.01
CA LYS A 18 27.61 -3.59 -31.70
C LYS A 18 27.99 -2.16 -31.27
N ILE A 19 27.90 -1.89 -29.97
CA ILE A 19 28.68 -0.84 -29.27
C ILE A 19 29.09 -1.44 -27.92
N SER A 20 30.25 -2.10 -27.86
CA SER A 20 31.54 -1.54 -27.39
C SER A 20 31.57 -1.25 -25.89
N SER A 21 32.19 -2.19 -25.17
CA SER A 21 32.64 -2.11 -23.79
C SER A 21 33.57 -0.92 -23.54
N MET A 22 33.34 -0.16 -22.47
CA MET A 22 34.37 0.67 -21.86
C MET A 22 34.60 0.26 -20.41
N ASN A 23 35.79 -0.27 -20.21
CA ASN A 23 36.42 -0.68 -18.98
C ASN A 23 37.00 0.57 -18.28
N LYS A 24 36.64 0.84 -17.02
CA LYS A 24 37.46 1.68 -16.12
C LYS A 24 37.43 1.13 -14.70
N ASN A 25 38.54 0.48 -14.36
CA ASN A 25 39.00 0.20 -13.01
C ASN A 25 38.95 1.47 -12.14
N ILE A 26 38.26 1.40 -11.00
CA ILE A 26 38.44 2.34 -9.89
C ILE A 26 38.82 1.51 -8.66
N LYS A 27 40.12 1.52 -8.35
CA LYS A 27 40.67 1.12 -7.05
C LYS A 27 40.86 2.39 -6.23
N PHE A 28 40.16 2.51 -5.10
CA PHE A 28 40.50 3.39 -3.98
C PHE A 28 40.25 2.55 -2.72
N LEU A 29 41.26 1.86 -2.22
CA LEU A 29 42.23 2.32 -1.21
C LEU A 29 41.57 2.58 0.15
N SER A 30 41.56 1.52 0.96
CA SER A 30 41.28 1.52 2.39
C SER A 30 42.31 2.36 3.14
N CYS A 31 41.87 3.17 4.11
CA CYS A 31 42.73 3.65 5.18
C CYS A 31 41.96 3.53 6.50
N ALA A 32 42.27 2.46 7.24
CA ALA A 32 41.91 2.30 8.62
C ALA A 32 43.09 2.77 9.47
N LEU A 33 42.86 3.70 10.39
CA LEU A 33 43.70 3.88 11.57
C LEU A 33 42.82 4.42 12.70
N GLY A 34 42.52 3.54 13.65
CA GLY A 34 42.10 3.94 14.98
C GLY A 34 43.33 4.23 15.82
N ILE A 35 43.24 5.24 16.68
CA ILE A 35 44.01 5.33 17.92
C ILE A 35 43.04 5.91 18.96
N GLY A 36 42.73 5.09 19.96
CA GLY A 36 42.16 5.57 21.21
C GLY A 36 43.27 5.82 22.24
N ILE A 37 42.79 6.22 23.42
CA ILE A 37 43.46 6.32 24.73
C ILE A 37 44.07 7.70 25.05
N PHE A 38 43.43 8.43 25.98
CA PHE A 38 43.88 8.71 27.37
C PHE A 38 43.00 9.84 27.94
N LEU A 39 42.04 9.54 28.82
CA LEU A 39 42.13 9.74 30.28
C LEU A 39 42.81 11.05 30.71
N THR A 40 42.06 11.95 31.37
CA THR A 40 42.33 12.33 32.77
C THR A 40 41.14 13.07 33.38
N VAL A 41 40.96 12.80 34.67
CA VAL A 41 39.89 13.21 35.58
C VAL A 41 40.40 14.40 36.42
N THR A 42 39.47 15.06 37.14
CA THR A 42 39.66 15.88 38.36
C THR A 42 39.95 17.38 38.14
N THR A 43 39.44 18.38 38.87
CA THR A 43 38.38 18.58 39.91
C THR A 43 38.42 20.08 40.30
N VAL A 44 37.29 20.65 40.77
CA VAL A 44 37.20 21.74 41.81
C VAL A 44 37.65 23.15 41.35
N ALA A 45 37.00 24.31 41.59
CA ALA A 45 36.23 24.79 42.74
C ALA A 45 35.38 26.07 42.43
N LEU A 46 34.41 26.33 43.32
CA LEU A 46 34.01 27.61 43.95
C LEU A 46 33.58 28.85 43.14
N SER A 47 32.26 29.06 43.17
CA SER A 47 31.53 30.28 43.60
C SER A 47 32.08 31.68 43.25
N ALA A 48 31.30 32.40 42.44
CA ALA A 48 31.10 33.84 42.59
C ALA A 48 29.61 34.16 42.46
N ALA A 49 29.06 34.78 43.50
CA ALA A 49 27.73 35.37 43.49
C ALA A 49 27.72 36.59 42.56
N THR A 50 26.81 36.61 41.59
CA THR A 50 26.45 37.83 40.85
C THR A 50 24.96 38.05 40.92
N LEU A 51 24.62 39.28 41.30
CA LEU A 51 23.29 39.80 41.53
C LEU A 51 22.37 39.67 40.31
N GLY A 52 21.12 39.28 40.59
CA GLY A 52 19.91 39.83 39.99
C GLY A 52 19.87 40.09 38.49
N THR A 53 19.35 39.13 37.74
CA THR A 53 18.31 39.40 36.76
C THR A 53 17.23 38.32 36.87
N VAL A 54 16.04 38.71 37.31
CA VAL A 54 14.84 37.87 37.19
C VAL A 54 14.57 37.75 35.70
N ILE A 55 15.03 36.66 35.08
CA ILE A 55 14.53 36.26 33.77
C ILE A 55 13.08 35.88 34.03
N LYS A 56 12.15 36.80 33.69
CA LYS A 56 10.74 36.46 33.49
C LYS A 56 10.74 35.28 32.53
N GLN A 57 10.51 34.08 33.06
CA GLN A 57 10.18 32.92 32.27
C GLN A 57 8.89 33.30 31.54
N SER A 58 9.04 33.69 30.27
CA SER A 58 7.92 33.79 29.36
C SER A 58 7.26 32.43 29.42
N LYS A 59 6.09 32.35 30.05
CA LYS A 59 5.17 31.26 29.80
C LYS A 59 4.87 31.37 28.33
N ASP A 60 5.56 30.58 27.52
CA ASP A 60 5.08 30.24 26.20
C ASP A 60 3.73 29.56 26.45
N THR A 61 2.68 30.37 26.34
CA THR A 61 1.31 29.89 26.22
C THR A 61 1.35 28.80 25.17
N PRO A 62 0.89 27.57 25.47
CA PRO A 62 0.77 26.56 24.44
C PRO A 62 -0.09 27.21 23.35
N THR A 63 0.49 27.39 22.16
CA THR A 63 -0.24 27.93 21.01
C THR A 63 -1.43 27.02 20.85
N SER A 64 -2.60 27.49 21.28
CA SER A 64 -3.83 26.73 21.19
C SER A 64 -3.97 26.40 19.72
N LYS A 65 -3.98 25.10 19.37
CA LYS A 65 -4.56 24.66 18.10
C LYS A 65 -5.84 25.48 17.91
N PRO A 66 -6.10 26.09 16.74
CA PRO A 66 -7.34 26.84 16.55
C PRO A 66 -8.48 25.94 16.99
N SER A 67 -9.15 26.26 18.09
CA SER A 67 -10.40 25.57 18.40
C SER A 67 -11.32 26.05 17.30
N LEU A 68 -11.66 25.17 16.36
CA LEU A 68 -12.88 25.34 15.57
C LEU A 68 -13.95 25.73 16.61
N GLY A 69 -14.36 27.00 16.59
CA GLY A 69 -15.09 27.60 17.70
C GLY A 69 -16.28 26.73 18.06
N SER A 70 -16.58 26.59 19.36
CA SER A 70 -17.70 25.76 19.84
C SER A 70 -18.99 26.06 19.07
N THR A 71 -19.19 27.31 18.66
CA THR A 71 -20.30 27.79 17.83
C THR A 71 -20.42 27.12 16.47
N TYR A 72 -19.32 26.76 15.78
CA TYR A 72 -19.39 26.07 14.49
C TYR A 72 -19.75 24.59 14.68
N ALA A 73 -19.15 23.92 15.66
CA ALA A 73 -19.49 22.55 15.98
C ALA A 73 -20.95 22.43 16.47
N GLU A 74 -21.42 23.42 17.24
CA GLU A 74 -22.81 23.55 17.69
C GLU A 74 -23.81 23.81 16.55
N SER A 75 -23.36 24.39 15.42
CA SER A 75 -24.21 24.64 14.25
C SER A 75 -24.46 23.40 13.38
N ILE A 76 -23.80 22.29 13.66
CA ILE A 76 -23.97 21.04 12.91
C ILE A 76 -25.17 20.30 13.49
N GLU A 77 -26.27 20.24 12.74
CA GLU A 77 -27.45 19.48 13.14
C GLU A 77 -27.35 18.01 12.69
N ILE A 78 -27.71 17.09 13.59
CA ILE A 78 -27.75 15.65 13.29
C ILE A 78 -28.77 15.35 12.18
N SER A 79 -29.89 16.07 12.15
CA SER A 79 -30.92 16.00 11.11
C SER A 79 -30.34 16.21 9.71
N ASP A 80 -29.51 17.25 9.55
CA ASP A 80 -28.90 17.59 8.26
C ASP A 80 -27.90 16.54 7.81
N VAL A 81 -27.05 16.08 8.74
CA VAL A 81 -26.10 14.98 8.47
C VAL A 81 -26.85 13.73 8.02
N MET A 82 -27.92 13.35 8.73
CA MET A 82 -28.71 12.17 8.42
C MET A 82 -29.46 12.28 7.10
N MET A 83 -29.95 13.47 6.75
CA MET A 83 -30.55 13.75 5.44
C MET A 83 -29.55 13.45 4.31
N HIS A 84 -28.32 13.98 4.39
CA HIS A 84 -27.28 13.73 3.40
C HIS A 84 -26.87 12.26 3.34
N LEU A 85 -26.69 11.60 4.49
CA LEU A 85 -26.36 10.16 4.54
C LEU A 85 -27.43 9.31 3.87
N LYS A 86 -28.72 9.63 4.09
CA LYS A 86 -29.83 8.92 3.46
C LYS A 86 -29.82 9.09 1.95
N GLU A 87 -29.55 10.30 1.45
CA GLU A 87 -29.49 10.55 0.02
C GLU A 87 -28.30 9.86 -0.65
N LEU A 88 -27.13 9.91 -0.03
CA LEU A 88 -25.96 9.14 -0.50
C LEU A 88 -26.23 7.63 -0.48
N GLN A 89 -26.98 7.11 0.50
CA GLN A 89 -27.36 5.71 0.50
C GLN A 89 -28.39 5.39 -0.60
N ASN A 90 -29.36 6.27 -0.86
CA ASN A 90 -30.32 6.11 -1.96
C ASN A 90 -29.61 6.03 -3.31
N ILE A 91 -28.65 6.94 -3.55
CA ILE A 91 -27.80 6.91 -4.75
C ILE A 91 -27.09 5.57 -4.88
N ALA A 92 -26.48 5.07 -3.81
CA ALA A 92 -25.82 3.77 -3.81
C ALA A 92 -26.79 2.64 -4.15
N THR A 93 -27.95 2.59 -3.48
CA THR A 93 -28.98 1.56 -3.68
C THR A 93 -29.48 1.54 -5.12
N ASN A 94 -29.74 2.71 -5.71
CA ASN A 94 -30.19 2.85 -7.10
C ASN A 94 -29.09 2.56 -8.14
N ALA A 95 -27.82 2.53 -7.71
CA ALA A 95 -26.65 2.28 -8.56
C ALA A 95 -25.94 0.97 -8.20
N ASN A 96 -26.72 -0.12 -8.06
CA ASN A 96 -26.22 -1.47 -7.78
C ASN A 96 -25.43 -1.57 -6.46
N GLY A 97 -25.86 -0.83 -5.45
CA GLY A 97 -25.34 -0.89 -4.09
C GLY A 97 -23.98 -0.20 -3.87
N ASN A 98 -23.46 0.61 -4.80
CA ASN A 98 -22.14 1.23 -4.61
C ASN A 98 -22.01 2.63 -5.23
N ARG A 99 -21.05 3.40 -4.70
CA ARG A 99 -20.62 4.73 -5.20
C ARG A 99 -19.13 4.74 -5.54
N ALA A 100 -18.60 3.59 -5.95
CA ALA A 100 -17.19 3.42 -6.28
C ALA A 100 -16.83 4.25 -7.52
N VAL A 101 -15.57 4.68 -7.64
CA VAL A 101 -15.14 5.50 -8.77
C VAL A 101 -15.43 4.82 -10.12
N SER A 102 -15.75 5.62 -11.13
CA SER A 102 -16.13 5.12 -12.47
C SER A 102 -17.42 4.28 -12.51
N THR A 103 -18.29 4.38 -11.50
CA THR A 103 -19.64 3.78 -11.54
C THR A 103 -20.74 4.84 -11.69
N LEU A 104 -21.97 4.40 -12.00
CA LEU A 104 -23.14 5.27 -12.06
C LEU A 104 -23.35 6.03 -10.74
N GLY A 105 -23.20 5.33 -9.60
CA GLY A 105 -23.39 5.91 -8.28
C GLY A 105 -22.35 6.98 -7.95
N PHE A 106 -21.12 6.86 -8.47
CA PHE A 106 -20.12 7.92 -8.35
C PHE A 106 -20.53 9.20 -9.10
N ASN A 107 -20.97 9.08 -10.36
CA ASN A 107 -21.42 10.23 -11.13
C ASN A 107 -22.62 10.92 -10.48
N GLN A 108 -23.62 10.14 -10.05
CA GLN A 108 -24.79 10.66 -9.34
C GLN A 108 -24.43 11.32 -8.00
N THR A 109 -23.45 10.77 -7.26
CA THR A 109 -22.92 11.40 -6.04
C THR A 109 -22.31 12.76 -6.35
N LEU A 110 -21.49 12.84 -7.39
CA LEU A 110 -20.83 14.08 -7.78
C LEU A 110 -21.85 15.14 -8.21
N ASP A 111 -22.87 14.74 -8.96
CA ASP A 111 -23.96 15.61 -9.37
C ASP A 111 -24.79 16.10 -8.18
N TYR A 112 -25.13 15.23 -7.24
CA TYR A 112 -25.81 15.60 -5.99
C TYR A 112 -25.03 16.65 -5.20
N ILE A 113 -23.74 16.39 -4.93
CA ILE A 113 -22.89 17.29 -4.15
C ILE A 113 -22.71 18.63 -4.88
N THR A 114 -22.41 18.59 -6.18
CA THR A 114 -22.21 19.81 -6.98
C THR A 114 -23.49 20.64 -7.02
N SER A 115 -24.63 20.00 -7.27
CA SER A 115 -25.94 20.67 -7.34
C SER A 115 -26.32 21.29 -5.99
N TYR A 116 -26.21 20.53 -4.89
CA TYR A 116 -26.52 21.03 -3.57
C TYR A 116 -25.65 22.24 -3.20
N LEU A 117 -24.33 22.14 -3.34
CA LEU A 117 -23.41 23.24 -3.03
C LEU A 117 -23.69 24.47 -3.90
N SER A 118 -23.93 24.28 -5.21
CA SER A 118 -24.17 25.39 -6.13
C SER A 118 -25.52 26.09 -5.94
N THR A 119 -26.53 25.40 -5.39
CA THR A 119 -27.90 25.93 -5.25
C THR A 119 -28.28 26.35 -3.85
N GLN A 120 -27.65 25.77 -2.82
CA GLN A 120 -27.98 26.00 -1.41
C GLN A 120 -26.92 26.81 -0.67
N THR A 121 -25.80 27.15 -1.32
CA THR A 121 -24.69 27.88 -0.69
C THR A 121 -24.08 28.91 -1.65
N ASP A 122 -23.26 29.80 -1.12
CA ASP A 122 -22.49 30.77 -1.91
C ASP A 122 -21.14 30.22 -2.40
N PHE A 123 -20.92 28.90 -2.31
CA PHE A 123 -19.66 28.30 -2.75
C PHE A 123 -19.49 28.35 -4.27
N LYS A 124 -18.28 28.71 -4.70
CA LYS A 124 -17.85 28.57 -6.09
C LYS A 124 -17.35 27.14 -6.31
N VAL A 125 -18.17 26.31 -6.95
CA VAL A 125 -17.86 24.90 -7.16
C VAL A 125 -17.12 24.70 -8.48
N ALA A 126 -15.99 23.98 -8.43
CA ALA A 126 -15.23 23.56 -9.61
C ALA A 126 -15.00 22.03 -9.57
N ARG A 127 -14.95 21.39 -10.75
CA ARG A 127 -14.62 19.97 -10.89
C ARG A 127 -13.21 19.84 -11.44
N SER A 128 -12.34 19.14 -10.71
CA SER A 128 -11.01 18.77 -11.19
C SER A 128 -11.01 17.30 -11.62
N TYR A 129 -10.46 17.05 -12.80
CA TYR A 129 -10.37 15.72 -13.39
C TYR A 129 -8.93 15.23 -13.30
N PHE A 130 -8.76 13.96 -12.96
CA PHE A 130 -7.47 13.32 -12.93
C PHE A 130 -7.60 11.86 -13.38
N TYR A 131 -6.49 11.32 -13.89
CA TYR A 131 -6.44 9.94 -14.33
C TYR A 131 -6.26 9.01 -13.15
N LEU A 132 -7.01 7.92 -13.17
CA LEU A 132 -6.84 6.81 -12.25
C LEU A 132 -6.19 5.65 -12.97
N ARG A 133 -5.25 4.99 -12.28
CA ARG A 133 -4.76 3.69 -12.73
C ARG A 133 -5.88 2.68 -12.51
N LYS A 134 -6.44 2.14 -13.60
CA LYS A 134 -7.40 1.05 -13.53
C LYS A 134 -6.67 -0.27 -13.26
N PHE A 135 -7.18 -1.05 -12.32
CA PHE A 135 -6.77 -2.44 -12.12
C PHE A 135 -7.89 -3.37 -12.58
N ILE A 136 -7.56 -4.33 -13.44
CA ILE A 136 -8.49 -5.36 -13.91
C ILE A 136 -7.72 -6.67 -13.95
N ILE A 137 -8.32 -7.74 -13.45
CA ILE A 137 -7.78 -9.09 -13.63
C ILE A 137 -8.08 -9.56 -15.05
N GLY A 138 -7.07 -10.08 -15.75
CA GLY A 138 -7.24 -10.61 -17.11
C GLY A 138 -7.93 -11.98 -17.14
N ALA A 139 -7.83 -12.74 -16.05
CA ALA A 139 -8.48 -14.02 -15.83
C ALA A 139 -8.61 -14.27 -14.32
N ASN A 140 -9.47 -15.21 -13.94
CA ASN A 140 -9.55 -15.67 -12.55
C ASN A 140 -8.20 -16.27 -12.14
N PRO A 141 -7.66 -15.90 -10.97
CA PRO A 141 -6.40 -16.46 -10.50
C PRO A 141 -6.58 -17.94 -10.16
N VAL A 142 -5.51 -18.70 -10.30
CA VAL A 142 -5.45 -20.13 -9.98
C VAL A 142 -4.32 -20.32 -8.97
N LEU A 143 -4.59 -21.09 -7.91
CA LEU A 143 -3.61 -21.44 -6.90
C LEU A 143 -3.69 -22.94 -6.61
N LEU A 144 -2.63 -23.66 -6.96
CA LEU A 144 -2.42 -25.03 -6.54
C LEU A 144 -1.41 -25.05 -5.41
N THR A 145 -1.71 -25.81 -4.36
CA THR A 145 -0.79 -26.04 -3.24
C THR A 145 -0.48 -27.52 -3.13
N SER A 146 0.74 -27.87 -2.70
CA SER A 146 1.10 -29.24 -2.35
C SER A 146 1.60 -29.29 -0.91
N ILE A 147 1.02 -30.16 -0.09
CA ILE A 147 1.43 -30.38 1.30
C ILE A 147 1.65 -31.88 1.45
N ASN A 148 2.87 -32.29 1.82
CA ASN A 148 3.25 -33.71 1.95
C ASN A 148 2.91 -34.54 0.70
N GLY A 149 3.08 -33.95 -0.48
CA GLY A 149 2.78 -34.59 -1.78
C GLY A 149 1.30 -34.61 -2.15
N VAL A 150 0.40 -34.12 -1.30
CA VAL A 150 -1.03 -33.98 -1.62
C VAL A 150 -1.27 -32.64 -2.27
N GLU A 151 -1.63 -32.68 -3.54
CA GLU A 151 -2.00 -31.51 -4.32
C GLU A 151 -3.46 -31.10 -4.05
N THR A 152 -3.70 -29.80 -3.96
CA THR A 152 -5.04 -29.24 -3.74
C THR A 152 -5.20 -27.98 -4.56
N ASN A 153 -6.25 -27.94 -5.37
CA ASN A 153 -6.68 -26.73 -6.06
C ASN A 153 -7.46 -25.85 -5.07
N ARG A 154 -7.01 -24.60 -4.89
CA ARG A 154 -7.66 -23.66 -3.98
C ARG A 154 -8.81 -22.96 -4.68
N THR A 155 -9.86 -22.70 -3.91
CA THR A 155 -11.08 -22.10 -4.40
C THR A 155 -10.93 -20.58 -4.50
N PHE A 156 -10.97 -20.06 -5.73
CA PHE A 156 -11.19 -18.64 -5.97
C PHE A 156 -12.69 -18.36 -6.07
N SER A 157 -13.16 -17.29 -5.41
CA SER A 157 -14.53 -16.81 -5.53
C SER A 157 -14.59 -15.29 -5.34
N SER A 158 -15.51 -14.63 -6.05
CA SER A 158 -15.84 -13.22 -5.78
C SER A 158 -16.62 -13.05 -4.47
N ASN A 159 -17.26 -14.11 -3.97
CA ASN A 159 -17.78 -14.17 -2.62
C ASN A 159 -16.67 -14.58 -1.65
N LEU A 160 -16.12 -13.63 -0.89
CA LEU A 160 -14.99 -13.85 0.02
C LEU A 160 -15.30 -14.89 1.11
N SER A 161 -16.56 -15.10 1.47
CA SER A 161 -16.96 -16.14 2.44
C SER A 161 -16.83 -17.56 1.88
N ALA A 162 -16.75 -17.71 0.56
CA ALA A 162 -16.58 -18.99 -0.13
C ALA A 162 -15.19 -19.13 -0.79
N ALA A 163 -14.32 -18.13 -0.66
CA ALA A 163 -12.99 -18.15 -1.23
C ALA A 163 -11.97 -18.69 -0.22
N GLU A 164 -11.03 -19.51 -0.68
CA GLU A 164 -9.84 -19.90 0.10
C GLU A 164 -8.69 -18.92 -0.08
N PHE A 165 -8.66 -18.21 -1.21
CA PHE A 165 -7.66 -17.18 -1.51
C PHE A 165 -8.24 -16.08 -2.39
N TYR A 166 -7.55 -14.94 -2.43
CA TYR A 166 -7.92 -13.81 -3.27
C TYR A 166 -6.68 -13.09 -3.79
N PHE A 167 -6.81 -12.35 -4.90
CA PHE A 167 -5.71 -11.56 -5.45
C PHE A 167 -5.53 -10.25 -4.67
N ILE A 168 -4.32 -9.67 -4.78
CA ILE A 168 -4.03 -8.33 -4.25
C ILE A 168 -4.16 -7.33 -5.41
N GLN A 169 -4.94 -6.27 -5.24
CA GLN A 169 -5.04 -5.24 -6.26
C GLN A 169 -3.69 -4.59 -6.54
N TYR A 170 -3.46 -4.26 -7.82
CA TYR A 170 -2.19 -3.74 -8.34
C TYR A 170 -1.01 -4.69 -8.21
N THR A 171 -1.26 -5.99 -7.97
CA THR A 171 -0.23 -7.02 -8.14
C THR A 171 0.17 -7.19 -9.60
N ARG A 172 1.40 -7.63 -9.83
CA ARG A 172 1.83 -8.16 -11.13
C ARG A 172 1.33 -9.60 -11.29
N SER A 173 1.06 -10.01 -12.52
CA SER A 173 0.85 -11.42 -12.83
C SER A 173 2.15 -12.21 -12.68
N THR A 174 2.02 -13.43 -12.19
CA THR A 174 3.09 -14.43 -12.16
C THR A 174 2.49 -15.78 -12.51
N ASN A 175 3.28 -16.65 -13.13
CA ASN A 175 2.86 -18.00 -13.48
C ASN A 175 3.99 -18.97 -13.20
N PHE A 176 3.71 -20.01 -12.43
CA PHE A 176 4.62 -21.11 -12.16
C PHE A 176 4.09 -22.38 -12.81
N ASN A 177 4.86 -22.95 -13.73
CA ASN A 177 4.50 -24.19 -14.41
C ASN A 177 4.84 -25.45 -13.59
N THR A 178 5.49 -25.28 -12.43
CA THR A 178 5.87 -26.35 -11.50
C THR A 178 5.71 -25.83 -10.06
N PHE A 179 5.67 -26.74 -9.08
CA PHE A 179 5.65 -26.33 -7.68
C PHE A 179 6.95 -25.60 -7.30
N VAL A 180 6.77 -24.46 -6.64
CA VAL A 180 7.85 -23.66 -6.06
C VAL A 180 7.78 -23.80 -4.55
N LEU A 181 8.94 -23.85 -3.90
CA LEU A 181 9.02 -23.91 -2.44
C LEU A 181 8.42 -22.66 -1.82
N ILE A 182 7.83 -22.85 -0.63
CA ILE A 182 7.40 -21.76 0.22
C ILE A 182 8.56 -21.40 1.15
N SER A 183 8.83 -20.10 1.26
CA SER A 183 9.69 -19.52 2.30
C SER A 183 8.81 -18.82 3.33
N PRO A 184 8.61 -19.39 4.53
CA PRO A 184 7.92 -18.72 5.61
C PRO A 184 8.75 -17.54 6.08
N ILE A 185 8.16 -16.34 6.08
CA ILE A 185 8.82 -15.15 6.62
C ILE A 185 8.50 -15.04 8.12
N PRO A 186 9.52 -15.03 9.00
CA PRO A 186 9.36 -14.86 10.44
C PRO A 186 8.54 -13.63 10.86
N ASN A 187 8.03 -13.68 12.09
CA ASN A 187 7.27 -12.62 12.74
C ASN A 187 6.09 -12.16 11.87
N LEU A 188 6.10 -10.91 11.44
CA LEU A 188 5.11 -10.32 10.55
C LEU A 188 5.70 -9.94 9.19
N GLY A 189 6.99 -10.19 8.90
CA GLY A 189 7.62 -9.74 7.66
C GLY A 189 7.59 -8.22 7.47
N CYS A 190 7.69 -7.46 8.56
CA CYS A 190 7.59 -6.00 8.57
C CYS A 190 8.97 -5.31 8.54
N SER A 191 10.05 -6.06 8.76
CA SER A 191 11.41 -5.55 8.80
C SER A 191 12.34 -6.36 7.91
N ASP A 192 13.44 -5.76 7.45
CA ASP A 192 14.50 -6.49 6.75
C ASP A 192 15.01 -7.72 7.52
N GLY A 193 15.07 -7.61 8.86
CA GLY A 193 15.47 -8.71 9.73
C GLY A 193 14.65 -9.97 9.51
N ASP A 194 13.32 -9.83 9.40
CA ASP A 194 12.40 -10.95 9.17
C ASP A 194 12.74 -11.68 7.86
N TRP A 195 12.95 -10.93 6.77
CA TRP A 195 13.20 -11.50 5.45
C TRP A 195 14.59 -12.12 5.32
N SER A 196 15.60 -11.53 5.96
CA SER A 196 16.95 -12.08 6.01
C SER A 196 17.07 -13.35 6.87
N ALA A 197 16.20 -13.50 7.87
CA ALA A 197 16.15 -14.67 8.75
C ALA A 197 15.31 -15.82 8.17
N ALA A 198 14.61 -15.61 7.06
CA ALA A 198 13.75 -16.62 6.45
C ALA A 198 14.57 -17.84 6.01
N THR A 199 14.06 -19.02 6.38
CA THR A 199 14.68 -20.31 6.10
C THR A 199 13.62 -21.26 5.52
N PRO A 200 13.74 -21.68 4.25
CA PRO A 200 14.79 -21.34 3.27
C PRO A 200 14.78 -19.86 2.85
N ALA A 201 15.88 -19.39 2.26
CA ALA A 201 15.98 -18.02 1.74
C ALA A 201 14.90 -17.75 0.67
N PRO A 202 14.27 -16.55 0.66
CA PRO A 202 13.02 -16.33 -0.06
C PRO A 202 13.21 -16.00 -1.55
N ALA A 203 14.43 -15.73 -2.00
CA ALA A 203 14.72 -15.37 -3.39
C ALA A 203 14.28 -16.48 -4.36
N GLY A 204 13.51 -16.11 -5.39
CA GLY A 204 12.92 -17.05 -6.36
C GLY A 204 11.81 -17.95 -5.82
N GLN A 205 11.51 -17.89 -4.52
CA GLN A 205 10.49 -18.71 -3.86
C GLN A 205 9.16 -17.96 -3.71
N VAL A 206 8.14 -18.68 -3.21
CA VAL A 206 6.88 -18.08 -2.76
C VAL A 206 7.04 -17.68 -1.30
N ALA A 207 7.09 -16.38 -1.00
CA ALA A 207 7.12 -15.91 0.38
C ALA A 207 5.73 -16.05 1.03
N LEU A 208 5.67 -16.67 2.21
CA LEU A 208 4.45 -16.76 3.01
C LEU A 208 4.56 -15.83 4.22
N VAL A 209 3.72 -14.81 4.29
CA VAL A 209 3.81 -13.71 5.26
C VAL A 209 2.52 -13.57 6.06
N LYS A 210 2.60 -13.52 7.38
CA LYS A 210 1.44 -13.31 8.27
C LYS A 210 0.88 -11.89 8.10
N ARG A 211 -0.44 -11.73 7.98
CA ARG A 211 -1.10 -10.40 8.07
C ARG A 211 -0.84 -9.82 9.46
N GLY A 212 -0.55 -8.53 9.54
CA GLY A 212 -0.26 -7.87 10.82
C GLY A 212 -0.15 -6.36 10.64
N ASP A 213 0.61 -5.72 11.51
CA ASP A 213 0.57 -4.27 11.73
C ASP A 213 1.13 -3.43 10.58
N CYS A 214 2.13 -3.93 9.85
CA CYS A 214 2.64 -3.23 8.67
C CYS A 214 1.72 -3.40 7.46
N THR A 215 1.70 -2.38 6.60
CA THR A 215 0.85 -2.35 5.41
C THR A 215 1.21 -3.47 4.42
N PHE A 216 0.21 -3.90 3.65
CA PHE A 216 0.43 -4.87 2.57
C PHE A 216 1.43 -4.35 1.52
N ALA A 217 1.40 -3.05 1.24
CA ALA A 217 2.37 -2.39 0.37
C ALA A 217 3.79 -2.47 0.91
N ALA A 218 4.01 -2.30 2.22
CA ALA A 218 5.33 -2.45 2.83
C ALA A 218 5.84 -3.90 2.73
N LYS A 219 4.98 -4.89 2.99
CA LYS A 219 5.32 -6.31 2.80
C LYS A 219 5.68 -6.62 1.34
N ALA A 220 4.93 -6.09 0.38
CA ALA A 220 5.21 -6.27 -1.04
C ALA A 220 6.51 -5.56 -1.49
N ALA A 221 6.83 -4.40 -0.90
CA ALA A 221 8.10 -3.72 -1.16
C ALA A 221 9.29 -4.55 -0.67
N LEU A 222 9.18 -5.16 0.52
CA LEU A 222 10.20 -6.10 1.02
C LEU A 222 10.26 -7.37 0.16
N ALA A 223 9.11 -7.94 -0.23
CA ALA A 223 9.05 -9.07 -1.16
C ALA A 223 9.83 -8.80 -2.45
N SER A 224 9.61 -7.62 -3.04
CA SER A 224 10.36 -7.17 -4.22
C SER A 224 11.85 -7.00 -3.93
N LYS A 225 12.22 -6.42 -2.79
CA LYS A 225 13.62 -6.22 -2.37
C LYS A 225 14.39 -7.53 -2.25
N TYR A 226 13.73 -8.58 -1.75
CA TYR A 226 14.33 -9.91 -1.57
C TYR A 226 14.18 -10.83 -2.79
N ASN A 227 13.76 -10.30 -3.94
CA ASN A 227 13.62 -11.02 -5.22
C ASN A 227 12.77 -12.29 -5.11
N VAL A 228 11.68 -12.26 -4.34
CA VAL A 228 10.77 -13.41 -4.24
C VAL A 228 9.96 -13.57 -5.52
N GLY A 229 9.65 -14.81 -5.90
CA GLY A 229 8.88 -15.10 -7.11
C GLY A 229 7.39 -14.76 -6.96
N ALA A 230 6.85 -14.90 -5.75
CA ALA A 230 5.49 -14.49 -5.40
C ALA A 230 5.35 -14.23 -3.91
N LEU A 231 4.30 -13.51 -3.53
CA LEU A 231 3.94 -13.21 -2.15
C LEU A 231 2.54 -13.75 -1.85
N LEU A 232 2.44 -14.60 -0.83
CA LEU A 232 1.19 -15.00 -0.20
C LEU A 232 1.11 -14.35 1.18
N ILE A 233 0.02 -13.64 1.44
CA ILE A 233 -0.29 -13.08 2.75
C ILE A 233 -1.45 -13.86 3.35
N TYR A 234 -1.28 -14.38 4.56
CA TYR A 234 -2.29 -15.22 5.20
C TYR A 234 -2.87 -14.57 6.45
N ASN A 235 -4.14 -14.85 6.71
CA ASN A 235 -4.72 -14.67 8.04
C ASN A 235 -4.46 -15.91 8.89
N ASP A 236 -4.23 -15.74 10.18
CA ASP A 236 -3.83 -16.79 11.13
C ASP A 236 -4.99 -17.58 11.74
N GLY A 237 -6.24 -17.17 11.54
CA GLY A 237 -7.40 -17.79 12.18
C GLY A 237 -7.50 -17.56 13.69
N GLU A 238 -6.75 -16.59 14.25
CA GLU A 238 -6.74 -16.35 15.70
C GLU A 238 -7.93 -15.50 16.17
N ALA A 239 -8.58 -14.77 15.26
CA ALA A 239 -9.75 -13.94 15.54
C ALA A 239 -10.82 -14.06 14.43
N PRO A 240 -12.09 -13.70 14.69
CA PRO A 240 -13.17 -13.82 13.70
C PRO A 240 -12.89 -13.13 12.36
N ASP A 241 -12.19 -11.99 12.35
CA ASP A 241 -11.81 -11.26 11.13
C ASP A 241 -10.54 -11.82 10.44
N ARG A 242 -10.05 -12.98 10.91
CA ARG A 242 -8.81 -13.63 10.49
C ARG A 242 -9.04 -15.02 9.89
N PHE A 243 -10.26 -15.36 9.49
CA PHE A 243 -10.54 -16.64 8.80
C PHE A 243 -10.63 -16.47 7.28
N SER A 244 -11.46 -15.54 6.81
CA SER A 244 -11.71 -15.37 5.38
C SER A 244 -10.66 -14.48 4.69
N PRO A 245 -10.38 -14.69 3.40
CA PRO A 245 -9.62 -13.73 2.60
C PRO A 245 -10.26 -12.34 2.65
N ILE A 246 -9.42 -11.31 2.53
CA ILE A 246 -9.85 -9.91 2.52
C ILE A 246 -9.40 -9.23 1.24
N PHE A 247 -10.17 -8.22 0.83
CA PHE A 247 -9.80 -7.38 -0.29
C PHE A 247 -8.69 -6.41 0.12
N ILE A 248 -7.53 -6.53 -0.53
CA ILE A 248 -6.34 -5.73 -0.21
C ILE A 248 -5.70 -5.14 -1.48
N SER A 249 -4.89 -4.09 -1.29
CA SER A 249 -4.30 -3.30 -2.37
C SER A 249 -2.84 -2.99 -2.10
N LEU A 250 -2.02 -2.99 -3.16
CA LEU A 250 -0.65 -2.48 -3.15
C LEU A 250 -0.56 -1.01 -3.58
N GLY A 251 -1.71 -0.38 -3.90
CA GLY A 251 -1.75 1.04 -4.20
C GLY A 251 -1.29 1.85 -2.98
N GLN A 252 -0.39 2.81 -3.20
CA GLN A 252 -0.02 3.77 -2.17
C GLN A 252 -1.13 4.82 -1.99
N SER A 253 -0.99 5.65 -0.95
CA SER A 253 -1.86 6.81 -0.72
C SER A 253 -2.03 7.59 -2.02
N ASN A 254 -3.27 7.71 -2.49
CA ASN A 254 -3.58 8.56 -3.63
C ASN A 254 -3.45 10.00 -3.15
N GLU A 255 -2.36 10.67 -3.53
CA GLU A 255 -2.34 12.13 -3.50
C GLU A 255 -3.16 12.61 -4.70
N LEU A 256 -4.11 13.51 -4.45
CA LEU A 256 -4.75 14.23 -5.54
C LEU A 256 -3.63 15.02 -6.24
N PRO A 257 -3.51 14.93 -7.57
CA PRO A 257 -2.59 15.79 -8.31
C PRO A 257 -2.86 17.24 -7.92
N ALA A 258 -1.79 17.96 -7.55
CA ALA A 258 -1.83 19.37 -7.21
C ALA A 258 -2.37 20.23 -8.36
#